data_AF-A0A927MHP5-F1
#
_entry.id   AF-A0A927MHP5-F1
#
_cell.length_a   1.000
_cell.length_b   1.000
_cell.length_c   1.000
_cell.angle_alpha   90.00
_cell.angle_beta   90.00
_cell.angle_gamma   90.00
#
_symmetry.space_group_name_H-M   'P 1'
#
loop_
_entity.id
_entity.type
_entity.pdbx_description
1 polymer ?
#
loop_
_entity_poly.entity_id
_entity_poly.type
_entity_poly.pdbx_seq_one_letter_code
_entity_poly.pdbx_strand_id
1 'polypeptide(L)'
;MTQHTLINTLSEEILGAVDEWFQQIERKKEKDVNEITGRTSLQIGIHDFLHIEYRDGIIKLYSWIKGSPDYQHKGTRLENPLTHQEIENALMPLLEKGIRQKLQTYENSVLVSYRFQASIKVGGSETLPILNDVNERKRELLLQRIHAYIEDKLEGQSYPTDPLESFFLSRHLVDPQLFQDIDTAFIMRVYELVMERNKGNKSKLDEHRSNYIRAFRLWAESVFLPIYFHSVETRWGQAEHTIKEGIDLTAMEPQQMELVLQTAILIIKYEPNYCRQNGLDLLERLKELGSRQAVKVIKEGSGTLPAEDIRYKDEQIECQAHDVFSIITIRIKEECSDSYAKGLDFICRLLEKGFFRSYQIRLKSQAKNIVSVPGLAKSQTHRFFANALQYEELHPKLETYARLAMMEYEWYEDTEGEKNCMPGTYAVFGLGLSNRRYFSLVEAYMERVDDEHQSVSSAFAGAFIMQYGIDETTLPTMAACLLSSHDGKFSKYRANFETAANLQALAGIMVPLAPHHARHLVKLIWGSLDNLQKRQQKEKGECADGFAAVWAAANRK
;
A
#
# COMPACT_ATOMS: atom_id res chain seq x y z
N MET A 1 11.03 -53.71 11.01
CA MET A 1 10.36 -53.14 12.20
C MET A 1 8.86 -53.24 12.00
N THR A 2 8.05 -53.44 13.04
CA THR A 2 6.59 -53.30 12.89
C THR A 2 6.26 -51.82 12.66
N GLN A 3 5.16 -51.54 11.96
CA GLN A 3 4.74 -50.17 11.64
C GLN A 3 4.54 -49.31 12.91
N HIS A 4 4.08 -49.94 14.00
CA HIS A 4 3.96 -49.30 15.30
C HIS A 4 5.32 -48.88 15.90
N THR A 5 6.37 -49.70 15.78
CA THR A 5 7.73 -49.34 16.20
C THR A 5 8.27 -48.17 15.37
N LEU A 6 7.98 -48.12 14.07
CA LEU A 6 8.43 -47.06 13.17
C LEU A 6 7.81 -45.69 13.51
N ILE A 7 6.51 -45.67 13.84
CA ILE A 7 5.80 -44.44 14.26
C ILE A 7 6.35 -43.92 15.60
N ASN A 8 6.61 -44.81 16.56
CA ASN A 8 7.22 -44.42 17.83
C ASN A 8 8.61 -43.81 17.62
N THR A 9 9.48 -44.46 16.83
CA THR A 9 10.81 -43.90 16.51
C THR A 9 10.71 -42.54 15.83
N LEU A 10 9.83 -42.39 14.83
CA LEU A 10 9.64 -41.10 14.18
C LEU A 10 9.14 -40.02 15.17
N SER A 11 8.22 -40.38 16.07
CA SER A 11 7.72 -39.45 17.09
C SER A 11 8.83 -38.99 18.05
N GLU A 12 9.71 -39.90 18.47
CA GLU A 12 10.86 -39.60 19.32
C GLU A 12 11.86 -38.67 18.64
N GLU A 13 12.16 -38.91 17.36
CA GLU A 13 13.04 -38.04 16.56
C GLU A 13 12.46 -36.64 16.36
N ILE A 14 11.15 -36.55 16.05
CA ILE A 14 10.47 -35.25 15.91
C ILE A 14 10.48 -34.50 17.25
N LEU A 15 10.14 -35.17 18.35
CA LEU A 15 10.14 -34.53 19.68
C LEU A 15 11.55 -34.13 20.12
N GLY A 16 12.58 -34.92 19.77
CA GLY A 16 13.98 -34.56 19.97
C GLY A 16 14.36 -33.30 19.18
N ALA A 17 13.97 -33.21 17.91
CA ALA A 17 14.21 -32.01 17.11
C ALA A 17 13.46 -30.79 17.68
N VAL A 18 12.24 -30.96 18.19
CA VAL A 18 11.48 -29.90 18.87
C VAL A 18 12.20 -29.44 20.13
N ASP A 19 12.75 -30.37 20.92
CA ASP A 19 13.53 -30.04 22.13
C ASP A 19 14.78 -29.22 21.78
N GLU A 20 15.55 -29.67 20.78
CA GLU A 20 16.74 -28.95 20.29
C GLU A 20 16.40 -27.56 19.76
N TRP A 21 15.27 -27.43 19.05
CA TRP A 21 14.78 -26.14 18.58
C TRP A 21 14.43 -25.20 19.74
N PHE A 22 13.70 -25.67 20.76
CA PHE A 22 13.42 -24.89 21.98
C PHE A 22 14.72 -24.44 22.68
N GLN A 23 15.69 -25.34 22.83
CA GLN A 23 16.99 -25.00 23.40
C GLN A 23 17.78 -24.01 22.53
N GLN A 24 17.62 -24.05 21.21
CA GLN A 24 18.28 -23.12 20.30
C GLN A 24 17.68 -21.71 20.40
N ILE A 25 16.35 -21.59 20.42
CA ILE A 25 15.70 -20.28 20.57
C ILE A 25 15.97 -19.69 21.96
N GLU A 26 16.06 -20.52 22.99
CA GLU A 26 16.43 -20.10 24.35
C GLU A 26 17.87 -19.56 24.39
N ARG A 27 18.85 -20.32 23.89
CA ARG A 27 20.27 -19.89 23.81
C ARG A 27 20.46 -18.63 22.98
N LYS A 28 19.79 -18.52 21.84
CA LYS A 28 19.86 -17.34 20.97
C LYS A 28 19.34 -16.08 21.66
N LYS A 29 18.46 -16.22 22.65
CA LYS A 29 17.81 -15.09 23.32
C LYS A 29 18.17 -14.94 24.79
N GLU A 30 19.00 -15.81 25.36
CA GLU A 30 19.37 -15.80 26.79
C GLU A 30 19.93 -14.44 27.27
N LYS A 31 20.55 -13.66 26.38
CA LYS A 31 21.00 -12.28 26.66
C LYS A 31 19.92 -11.19 26.46
N ASP A 32 18.88 -11.46 25.69
CA ASP A 32 17.88 -10.48 25.20
C ASP A 32 16.45 -10.72 25.72
N VAL A 33 16.13 -11.87 26.32
CA VAL A 33 14.75 -12.25 26.70
C VAL A 33 14.11 -11.20 27.63
N ASN A 34 14.85 -10.73 28.64
CA ASN A 34 14.37 -9.70 29.57
C ASN A 34 14.29 -8.31 28.89
N GLU A 35 15.19 -8.00 27.95
CA GLU A 35 15.16 -6.76 27.16
C GLU A 35 14.05 -6.74 26.11
N ILE A 36 13.62 -7.89 25.60
CA ILE A 36 12.52 -8.02 24.63
C ILE A 36 11.19 -7.88 25.35
N THR A 37 11.03 -8.54 26.50
CA THR A 37 9.75 -8.59 27.23
C THR A 37 9.56 -7.43 28.20
N GLY A 38 10.62 -6.66 28.49
CA GLY A 38 10.56 -5.41 29.26
C GLY A 38 10.14 -4.17 28.45
N ARG A 39 9.96 -4.28 27.12
CA ARG A 39 9.64 -3.12 26.26
C ARG A 39 8.22 -2.60 26.44
N THR A 40 7.29 -3.50 26.74
CA THR A 40 5.88 -3.15 26.97
C THR A 40 5.20 -4.21 27.83
N SER A 41 4.26 -3.78 28.67
CA SER A 41 3.42 -4.70 29.46
C SER A 41 2.52 -5.58 28.59
N LEU A 42 2.21 -5.13 27.36
CA LEU A 42 1.33 -5.81 26.41
C LEU A 42 1.97 -7.05 25.77
N GLN A 43 3.26 -7.29 25.98
CA GLN A 43 3.94 -8.49 25.49
C GLN A 43 4.10 -9.51 26.62
N ILE A 44 3.42 -10.65 26.52
CA ILE A 44 3.50 -11.75 27.51
C ILE A 44 4.24 -12.99 26.99
N GLY A 45 4.66 -12.98 25.72
CA GLY A 45 5.61 -13.94 25.20
C GLY A 45 6.11 -13.60 23.79
N ILE A 46 6.90 -14.51 23.21
CA ILE A 46 7.61 -14.28 21.96
C ILE A 46 7.15 -15.25 20.86
N HIS A 47 7.04 -16.53 21.19
CA HIS A 47 6.68 -17.59 20.24
C HIS A 47 5.31 -18.17 20.57
N ASP A 48 4.46 -18.31 19.56
CA ASP A 48 3.07 -18.80 19.65
C ASP A 48 2.76 -19.88 18.61
N PHE A 49 3.74 -20.30 17.81
CA PHE A 49 3.53 -21.20 16.68
C PHE A 49 4.71 -22.15 16.43
N LEU A 50 4.38 -23.39 16.03
CA LEU A 50 5.31 -24.42 15.55
C LEU A 50 4.68 -25.17 14.36
N HIS A 51 5.36 -25.18 13.22
CA HIS A 51 5.05 -26.07 12.11
C HIS A 51 6.15 -27.10 11.93
N ILE A 52 5.75 -28.36 11.80
CA ILE A 52 6.63 -29.52 11.63
C ILE A 52 6.43 -30.06 10.23
N GLU A 53 7.48 -30.10 9.42
CA GLU A 53 7.47 -30.78 8.12
C GLU A 53 8.39 -31.98 8.18
N TYR A 54 7.85 -33.17 7.95
CA TYR A 54 8.63 -34.38 7.75
C TYR A 54 8.57 -34.79 6.27
N ARG A 55 9.71 -34.94 5.60
CA ARG A 55 9.77 -35.44 4.23
C ARG A 55 11.06 -36.22 3.98
N ASP A 56 10.91 -37.47 3.54
CA ASP A 56 12.03 -38.34 3.12
C ASP A 56 13.18 -38.45 4.14
N GLY A 57 12.86 -38.57 5.43
CA GLY A 57 13.85 -38.65 6.52
C GLY A 57 14.44 -37.29 6.92
N ILE A 58 13.83 -36.19 6.48
CA ILE A 58 14.22 -34.83 6.90
C ILE A 58 13.07 -34.25 7.72
N ILE A 59 13.38 -33.82 8.94
CA ILE A 59 12.48 -33.09 9.83
C ILE A 59 12.87 -31.62 9.77
N LYS A 60 11.90 -30.75 9.52
CA LYS A 60 12.06 -29.30 9.49
C LYS A 60 11.07 -28.65 10.43
N LEU A 61 11.52 -27.66 11.18
CA LEU A 61 10.71 -26.91 12.12
C LEU A 61 10.68 -25.44 11.72
N TYR A 62 9.51 -24.84 11.82
CA TYR A 62 9.27 -23.44 11.47
C TYR A 62 8.44 -22.75 12.54
N SER A 63 8.81 -21.52 12.90
CA SER A 63 8.00 -20.62 13.72
C SER A 63 7.02 -19.77 12.90
N TRP A 64 6.99 -19.96 11.57
CA TRP A 64 6.01 -19.37 10.66
C TRP A 64 5.83 -20.25 9.41
N ILE A 65 4.67 -20.19 8.74
CA ILE A 65 4.28 -21.18 7.70
C ILE A 65 5.07 -21.06 6.38
N LYS A 66 5.66 -19.91 6.06
CA LYS A 66 6.34 -19.65 4.76
C LYS A 66 7.80 -19.22 4.91
N GLY A 67 8.77 -19.99 4.41
CA GLY A 67 10.17 -19.57 4.34
C GLY A 67 11.17 -20.70 4.51
N SER A 68 12.41 -20.36 4.89
CA SER A 68 13.42 -21.34 5.30
C SER A 68 13.11 -21.91 6.68
N PRO A 69 13.42 -23.19 6.95
CA PRO A 69 13.23 -23.76 8.28
C PRO A 69 14.13 -23.11 9.32
N ASP A 70 13.62 -22.91 10.52
CA ASP A 70 14.39 -22.44 11.68
C ASP A 70 15.36 -23.51 12.16
N TYR A 71 14.95 -24.78 12.02
CA TYR A 71 15.74 -25.94 12.40
C TYR A 71 15.50 -27.09 11.43
N GLN A 72 16.56 -27.85 11.15
CA GLN A 72 16.50 -29.03 10.30
C GLN A 72 17.31 -30.16 10.92
N HIS A 73 16.70 -31.33 10.98
CA HIS A 73 17.28 -32.56 11.50
C HIS A 73 17.11 -33.70 10.48
N LYS A 74 18.10 -34.59 10.40
CA LYS A 74 18.03 -35.78 9.56
C LYS A 74 17.60 -36.97 10.41
N GLY A 75 16.35 -37.38 10.26
CA GLY A 75 15.76 -38.52 10.96
C GLY A 75 15.73 -39.79 10.12
N THR A 76 14.96 -40.75 10.60
CA THR A 76 14.69 -42.04 9.97
C THR A 76 13.86 -41.85 8.72
N ARG A 77 14.33 -42.42 7.61
CA ARG A 77 13.57 -42.48 6.36
C ARG A 77 12.55 -43.60 6.42
N LEU A 78 11.28 -43.25 6.31
CA LEU A 78 10.19 -44.21 6.13
C LEU A 78 10.29 -44.87 4.74
N GLU A 79 10.28 -46.21 4.69
CA GLU A 79 10.25 -46.97 3.43
C GLU A 79 8.91 -46.82 2.70
N ASN A 80 7.81 -46.76 3.47
CA ASN A 80 6.46 -46.53 2.97
C ASN A 80 5.89 -45.24 3.60
N PRO A 81 5.21 -44.37 2.84
CA PRO A 81 4.53 -43.21 3.40
C PRO A 81 3.48 -43.60 4.44
N LEU A 82 3.36 -42.83 5.53
CA LEU A 82 2.26 -42.99 6.48
C LEU A 82 0.93 -42.66 5.81
N THR A 83 -0.10 -43.44 6.12
CA THR A 83 -1.47 -43.09 5.72
C THR A 83 -1.98 -41.92 6.57
N HIS A 84 -2.98 -41.19 6.06
CA HIS A 84 -3.62 -40.12 6.82
C HIS A 84 -4.15 -40.62 8.18
N GLN A 85 -4.74 -41.81 8.19
CA GLN A 85 -5.27 -42.44 9.41
C GLN A 85 -4.18 -42.80 10.43
N GLU A 86 -2.98 -43.18 9.98
CA GLU A 86 -1.83 -43.45 10.87
C GLU A 86 -1.25 -42.17 11.46
N ILE A 87 -1.22 -41.10 10.67
CA ILE A 87 -0.77 -39.79 11.15
C ILE A 87 -1.72 -39.31 12.25
N GLU A 88 -3.03 -39.30 11.98
CA GLU A 88 -4.04 -38.79 12.92
C GLU A 88 -4.20 -39.65 14.18
N ASN A 89 -4.26 -40.98 14.05
CA ASN A 89 -4.61 -41.84 15.18
C ASN A 89 -3.41 -42.38 15.96
N ALA A 90 -2.20 -42.32 15.40
CA ALA A 90 -1.01 -42.91 16.03
C ALA A 90 0.11 -41.89 16.26
N LEU A 91 0.52 -41.15 15.23
CA LEU A 91 1.63 -40.19 15.36
C LEU A 91 1.21 -38.93 16.12
N MET A 92 0.11 -38.29 15.70
CA MET A 92 -0.34 -37.00 16.27
C MET A 92 -0.58 -37.05 17.79
N PRO A 93 -1.21 -38.08 18.38
CA PRO A 93 -1.40 -38.14 19.83
C PRO A 93 -0.07 -38.20 20.61
N LEU A 94 0.95 -38.86 20.06
CA LEU A 94 2.29 -38.91 20.66
C LEU A 94 2.95 -37.53 20.62
N LEU A 95 2.87 -36.85 19.47
CA LEU A 95 3.40 -35.50 19.29
C LEU A 95 2.67 -34.49 20.18
N GLU A 96 1.33 -34.52 20.23
CA GLU A 96 0.54 -33.65 21.10
C GLU A 96 0.98 -33.80 22.55
N LYS A 97 1.06 -35.03 23.06
CA LYS A 97 1.49 -35.30 24.43
C LYS A 97 2.90 -34.77 24.70
N GLY A 98 3.85 -35.06 23.81
CA GLY A 98 5.25 -34.64 23.98
C GLY A 98 5.43 -33.12 23.91
N ILE A 99 4.77 -32.46 22.97
CA ILE A 99 4.83 -30.99 22.84
C ILE A 99 4.14 -30.33 24.04
N ARG A 100 2.99 -30.83 24.51
CA ARG A 100 2.31 -30.30 25.70
C ARG A 100 3.19 -30.44 26.96
N GLN A 101 3.86 -31.58 27.14
CA GLN A 101 4.84 -31.77 28.21
C GLN A 101 6.00 -30.77 28.10
N LYS A 102 6.50 -30.51 26.89
CA LYS A 102 7.54 -29.49 26.67
C LYS A 102 7.03 -28.09 27.03
N LEU A 103 5.83 -27.70 26.60
CA LEU A 103 5.24 -26.39 26.92
C LEU A 103 5.07 -26.17 28.43
N GLN A 104 4.75 -27.21 29.21
CA GLN A 104 4.69 -27.12 30.67
C GLN A 104 6.04 -26.72 31.29
N THR A 105 7.18 -27.13 30.71
CA THR A 105 8.50 -26.70 31.18
C THR A 105 8.76 -25.19 30.97
N TYR A 106 8.01 -24.57 30.06
CA TYR A 106 8.07 -23.13 29.75
C TYR A 106 6.85 -22.35 30.28
N GLU A 107 6.06 -22.93 31.18
CA GLU A 107 4.81 -22.32 31.67
C GLU A 107 5.00 -20.89 32.18
N ASN A 108 6.09 -20.65 32.94
CA ASN A 108 6.45 -19.34 33.48
C ASN A 108 7.47 -18.57 32.62
N SER A 109 7.95 -19.16 31.52
CA SER A 109 8.91 -18.52 30.63
C SER A 109 8.22 -17.52 29.71
N VAL A 110 8.83 -16.37 29.48
CA VAL A 110 8.37 -15.38 28.49
C VAL A 110 8.73 -15.77 27.05
N LEU A 111 9.40 -16.91 26.84
CA LEU A 111 9.71 -17.42 25.51
C LEU A 111 8.45 -17.84 24.76
N VAL A 112 7.49 -18.43 25.47
CA VAL A 112 6.23 -18.94 24.95
C VAL A 112 5.10 -17.98 25.32
N SER A 113 4.30 -17.59 24.32
CA SER A 113 3.12 -16.73 24.51
C SER A 113 2.03 -17.42 25.33
N TYR A 114 0.94 -16.70 25.60
CA TYR A 114 -0.20 -17.27 26.32
C TYR A 114 -0.96 -18.33 25.49
N ARG A 115 -0.89 -18.24 24.16
CA ARG A 115 -1.41 -19.23 23.20
C ARG A 115 -0.25 -19.85 22.42
N PHE A 116 -0.29 -21.15 22.19
CA PHE A 116 0.69 -21.85 21.36
C PHE A 116 0.01 -22.87 20.44
N GLN A 117 0.26 -22.76 19.13
CA GLN A 117 -0.29 -23.64 18.11
C GLN A 117 0.80 -24.52 17.51
N ALA A 118 0.53 -25.81 17.35
CA ALA A 118 1.41 -26.72 16.63
C ALA A 118 0.69 -27.41 15.47
N SER A 119 1.38 -27.61 14.35
CA SER A 119 0.87 -28.30 13.17
C SER A 119 1.94 -29.18 12.52
N ILE A 120 1.52 -30.18 11.76
CA ILE A 120 2.41 -31.11 11.07
C ILE A 120 2.01 -31.35 9.61
N LYS A 121 3.00 -31.51 8.75
CA LYS A 121 2.88 -31.99 7.38
C LYS A 121 3.82 -33.16 7.16
N VAL A 122 3.31 -34.28 6.65
CA VAL A 122 4.08 -35.52 6.44
C VAL A 122 4.09 -35.86 4.95
N GLY A 123 5.25 -35.70 4.31
CA GLY A 123 5.43 -35.95 2.89
C GLY A 123 4.60 -35.00 2.02
N GLY A 124 3.74 -35.58 1.17
CA GLY A 124 2.82 -34.84 0.30
C GLY A 124 1.46 -34.52 0.92
N SER A 125 1.25 -34.78 2.22
CA SER A 125 -0.05 -34.60 2.88
C SER A 125 -0.46 -33.13 2.98
N GLU A 126 -1.72 -32.90 3.31
CA GLU A 126 -2.18 -31.62 3.84
C GLU A 126 -1.56 -31.35 5.21
N THR A 127 -1.61 -30.08 5.65
CA THR A 127 -1.14 -29.69 6.98
C THR A 127 -2.22 -29.97 8.01
N LEU A 128 -1.88 -30.70 9.07
CA LEU A 128 -2.80 -31.10 10.13
C LEU A 128 -2.47 -30.38 11.44
N PRO A 129 -3.47 -29.85 12.17
CA PRO A 129 -3.25 -29.26 13.48
C PRO A 129 -2.92 -30.34 14.51
N ILE A 130 -1.84 -30.19 15.26
CA ILE A 130 -1.49 -31.08 16.38
C ILE A 130 -2.17 -30.61 17.66
N LEU A 131 -2.03 -29.33 18.00
CA LEU A 131 -2.59 -28.77 19.24
C LEU A 131 -2.76 -27.25 19.16
N ASN A 132 -3.65 -26.74 20.00
CA ASN A 132 -3.84 -25.33 20.28
C ASN A 132 -3.94 -25.18 21.81
N ASP A 133 -2.81 -24.85 22.45
CA ASP A 133 -2.68 -24.79 23.91
C ASP A 133 -2.84 -23.36 24.39
N VAL A 134 -3.58 -23.17 25.49
CA VAL A 134 -3.80 -21.88 26.13
C VAL A 134 -3.35 -21.96 27.58
N ASN A 135 -2.40 -21.11 27.93
CA ASN A 135 -1.99 -20.89 29.30
C ASN A 135 -2.93 -19.85 29.94
N GLU A 136 -3.95 -20.33 30.66
CA GLU A 136 -4.97 -19.47 31.28
C GLU A 136 -4.39 -18.43 32.24
N ARG A 137 -3.34 -18.78 32.99
CA ARG A 137 -2.69 -17.83 33.90
C ARG A 137 -2.07 -16.65 33.16
N LYS A 138 -1.36 -16.91 32.05
CA LYS A 138 -0.82 -15.85 31.20
C LYS A 138 -1.95 -15.09 30.51
N ARG A 139 -2.98 -15.77 30.04
CA ARG A 139 -4.15 -15.15 29.39
C ARG A 139 -4.81 -14.12 30.32
N GLU A 140 -5.13 -14.51 31.55
CA GLU A 140 -5.71 -13.63 32.58
C GLU A 140 -4.77 -12.46 32.92
N LEU A 141 -3.47 -12.72 33.08
CA LEU A 141 -2.49 -11.67 33.33
C LEU A 141 -2.40 -10.67 32.16
N LEU A 142 -2.44 -11.15 30.92
CA LEU A 142 -2.43 -10.28 29.74
C LEU A 142 -3.70 -9.43 29.67
N LEU A 143 -4.88 -10.00 29.93
CA LEU A 143 -6.14 -9.27 30.00
C LEU A 143 -6.07 -8.13 31.03
N GLN A 144 -5.60 -8.41 32.24
CA GLN A 144 -5.40 -7.39 33.27
C GLN A 144 -4.46 -6.28 32.81
N ARG A 145 -3.37 -6.63 32.13
CA ARG A 145 -2.40 -5.65 31.60
C ARG A 145 -2.95 -4.81 30.46
N ILE A 146 -3.81 -5.38 29.61
CA ILE A 146 -4.50 -4.64 28.54
C ILE A 146 -5.44 -3.60 29.16
N HIS A 147 -6.28 -4.00 30.11
CA HIS A 147 -7.19 -3.08 30.79
C HIS A 147 -6.43 -1.96 31.51
N ALA A 148 -5.43 -2.30 32.33
CA ALA A 148 -4.61 -1.31 33.02
C ALA A 148 -3.88 -0.38 32.04
N TYR A 149 -3.39 -0.89 30.90
CA TYR A 149 -2.78 -0.05 29.88
C TYR A 149 -3.77 0.97 29.31
N ILE A 150 -4.98 0.54 28.96
CA ILE A 150 -6.00 1.45 28.40
C ILE A 150 -6.38 2.52 29.43
N GLU A 151 -6.69 2.12 30.66
CA GLU A 151 -7.09 3.02 31.74
C GLU A 151 -5.96 3.99 32.13
N ASP A 152 -4.76 3.48 32.41
CA ASP A 152 -3.68 4.31 32.96
C ASP A 152 -2.93 5.10 31.87
N LYS A 153 -2.71 4.50 30.69
CA LYS A 153 -1.84 5.07 29.64
C LYS A 153 -2.59 5.81 28.56
N LEU A 154 -3.76 5.34 28.12
CA LEU A 154 -4.51 5.98 27.05
C LEU A 154 -5.52 6.99 27.58
N GLU A 155 -6.29 6.62 28.61
CA GLU A 155 -7.32 7.47 29.21
C GLU A 155 -6.71 8.43 30.25
N GLY A 156 -5.91 7.90 31.18
CA GLY A 156 -5.34 8.66 32.31
C GLY A 156 -4.12 9.53 31.97
N GLN A 157 -3.27 9.11 31.03
CA GLN A 157 -2.05 9.83 30.64
C GLN A 157 -2.13 10.38 29.20
N SER A 158 -1.38 11.46 28.92
CA SER A 158 -1.43 12.16 27.61
C SER A 158 -0.17 12.02 26.77
N TYR A 159 0.66 11.00 27.04
CA TYR A 159 1.87 10.79 26.24
C TYR A 159 1.55 10.10 24.91
N PRO A 160 2.33 10.38 23.84
CA PRO A 160 2.24 9.63 22.59
C PRO A 160 2.46 8.14 22.85
N THR A 161 1.71 7.31 22.13
CA THR A 161 1.81 5.84 22.19
C THR A 161 3.08 5.37 21.51
N ASP A 162 3.71 4.30 22.01
CA ASP A 162 4.82 3.66 21.28
C ASP A 162 4.27 2.77 20.13
N PRO A 163 4.86 2.79 18.92
CA PRO A 163 4.41 1.93 17.83
C PRO A 163 4.35 0.43 18.18
N LEU A 164 5.26 -0.04 19.02
CA LEU A 164 5.26 -1.43 19.51
C LEU A 164 4.04 -1.73 20.39
N GLU A 165 3.62 -0.78 21.22
CA GLU A 165 2.41 -0.91 22.03
C GLU A 165 1.17 -0.99 21.14
N SER A 166 1.10 -0.17 20.08
CA SER A 166 0.01 -0.26 19.10
C SER A 166 0.00 -1.57 18.33
N PHE A 167 1.18 -2.10 17.98
CA PHE A 167 1.31 -3.41 17.35
C PHE A 167 0.69 -4.52 18.20
N PHE A 168 0.96 -4.55 19.51
CA PHE A 168 0.39 -5.57 20.40
C PHE A 168 -1.08 -5.30 20.69
N LEU A 169 -1.41 -4.06 21.09
CA LEU A 169 -2.77 -3.70 21.47
C LEU A 169 -3.78 -3.97 20.36
N SER A 170 -3.47 -3.59 19.11
CA SER A 170 -4.40 -3.79 17.99
C SER A 170 -4.72 -5.27 17.74
N ARG A 171 -3.75 -6.17 17.94
CA ARG A 171 -3.95 -7.62 17.80
C ARG A 171 -4.74 -8.19 18.96
N HIS A 172 -4.45 -7.74 20.17
CA HIS A 172 -5.11 -8.23 21.37
C HIS A 172 -6.59 -7.88 21.41
N LEU A 173 -6.95 -6.67 20.99
CA LEU A 173 -8.34 -6.17 20.97
C LEU A 173 -9.29 -7.01 20.10
N VAL A 174 -8.76 -7.73 19.11
CA VAL A 174 -9.54 -8.57 18.20
C VAL A 174 -9.23 -10.06 18.36
N ASP A 175 -8.45 -10.44 19.39
CA ASP A 175 -8.13 -11.85 19.61
C ASP A 175 -9.31 -12.55 20.32
N PRO A 176 -9.98 -13.53 19.68
CA PRO A 176 -11.15 -14.21 20.25
C PRO A 176 -10.83 -14.98 21.54
N GLN A 177 -9.55 -15.29 21.80
CA GLN A 177 -9.16 -15.91 23.07
C GLN A 177 -9.09 -14.89 24.21
N LEU A 178 -8.78 -13.62 23.93
CA LEU A 178 -8.75 -12.57 24.96
C LEU A 178 -10.16 -11.98 25.14
N PHE A 179 -10.79 -11.55 24.06
CA PHE A 179 -12.13 -10.98 24.05
C PHE A 179 -13.06 -11.91 23.27
N GLN A 180 -13.90 -12.66 23.99
CA GLN A 180 -14.80 -13.66 23.39
C GLN A 180 -15.82 -13.01 22.45
N ASP A 181 -16.35 -11.85 22.87
CA ASP A 181 -17.28 -11.06 22.08
C ASP A 181 -16.59 -9.82 21.54
N ILE A 182 -16.89 -9.49 20.28
CA ILE A 182 -16.43 -8.24 19.68
C ILE A 182 -17.29 -7.10 20.21
N ASP A 183 -16.65 -6.15 20.90
CA ASP A 183 -17.22 -4.83 21.21
C ASP A 183 -16.63 -3.78 20.26
N THR A 184 -17.31 -3.53 19.14
CA THR A 184 -16.81 -2.62 18.11
C THR A 184 -16.73 -1.19 18.61
N ALA A 185 -17.66 -0.77 19.47
CA ALA A 185 -17.66 0.57 20.02
C ALA A 185 -16.44 0.78 20.94
N PHE A 186 -16.11 -0.20 21.77
CA PHE A 186 -14.91 -0.19 22.60
C PHE A 186 -13.62 -0.19 21.75
N ILE A 187 -13.51 -1.12 20.79
CA ILE A 187 -12.33 -1.23 19.91
C ILE A 187 -12.07 0.07 19.16
N MET A 188 -13.11 0.67 18.58
CA MET A 188 -12.99 1.92 17.83
C MET A 188 -12.66 3.10 18.73
N ARG A 189 -13.16 3.13 19.98
CA ARG A 189 -12.79 4.16 20.96
C ARG A 189 -11.30 4.09 21.32
N VAL A 190 -10.75 2.88 21.51
CA VAL A 190 -9.31 2.68 21.76
C VAL A 190 -8.48 3.10 20.55
N TYR A 191 -8.91 2.71 19.34
CA TYR A 191 -8.28 3.16 18.09
C TYR A 191 -8.24 4.70 18.02
N GLU A 192 -9.37 5.37 18.23
CA GLU A 192 -9.47 6.83 18.17
C GLU A 192 -8.58 7.53 19.22
N LEU A 193 -8.52 7.01 20.44
CA LEU A 193 -7.61 7.51 21.48
C LEU A 193 -6.15 7.43 21.01
N VAL A 194 -5.71 6.29 20.47
CA VAL A 194 -4.33 6.17 19.95
C VAL A 194 -4.08 7.13 18.80
N MET A 195 -5.02 7.29 17.87
CA MET A 195 -4.87 8.25 16.76
C MET A 195 -4.75 9.69 17.28
N GLU A 196 -5.59 10.09 18.22
CA GLU A 196 -5.61 11.43 18.80
C GLU A 196 -4.31 11.77 19.55
N ARG A 197 -3.75 10.82 20.30
CA ARG A 197 -2.47 11.00 21.01
C ARG A 197 -1.28 11.20 20.07
N ASN A 198 -1.36 10.67 18.85
CA ASN A 198 -0.26 10.66 17.89
C ASN A 198 -0.46 11.63 16.70
N LYS A 199 -1.54 12.42 16.69
CA LYS A 199 -1.87 13.36 15.60
C LYS A 199 -0.77 14.37 15.25
N GLY A 200 0.11 14.69 16.21
CA GLY A 200 1.20 15.64 16.04
C GLY A 200 2.40 15.13 15.23
N ASN A 201 2.49 13.82 14.95
CA ASN A 201 3.57 13.23 14.15
C ASN A 201 2.98 12.33 13.06
N LYS A 202 2.94 12.84 11.82
CA LYS A 202 2.32 12.16 10.69
C LYS A 202 2.88 10.75 10.44
N SER A 203 4.20 10.59 10.39
CA SER A 203 4.83 9.29 10.10
C SER A 203 4.50 8.25 11.16
N LYS A 204 4.55 8.62 12.45
CA LYS A 204 4.14 7.71 13.54
C LYS A 204 2.64 7.41 13.49
N LEU A 205 1.81 8.43 13.26
CA LEU A 205 0.36 8.27 13.13
C LEU A 205 0.00 7.24 12.04
N ASP A 206 0.67 7.31 10.89
CA ASP A 206 0.46 6.37 9.79
C ASP A 206 0.90 4.94 10.19
N GLU A 207 2.02 4.78 10.88
CA GLU A 207 2.47 3.48 11.43
C GLU A 207 1.47 2.89 12.44
N HIS A 208 1.00 3.69 13.40
CA HIS A 208 -0.03 3.26 14.35
C HIS A 208 -1.29 2.80 13.61
N ARG A 209 -1.73 3.59 12.64
CA ARG A 209 -2.94 3.31 11.86
C ARG A 209 -2.82 2.00 11.08
N SER A 210 -1.72 1.79 10.36
CA SER A 210 -1.50 0.56 9.61
C SER A 210 -1.40 -0.68 10.52
N ASN A 211 -0.89 -0.54 11.74
CA ASN A 211 -0.92 -1.64 12.73
C ASN A 211 -2.34 -2.04 13.12
N TYR A 212 -3.26 -1.09 13.30
CA TYR A 212 -4.67 -1.36 13.58
C TYR A 212 -5.40 -1.92 12.37
N ILE A 213 -5.28 -1.28 11.20
CA ILE A 213 -5.92 -1.74 9.97
C ILE A 213 -5.51 -3.16 9.64
N ARG A 214 -4.21 -3.47 9.74
CA ARG A 214 -3.70 -4.83 9.51
C ARG A 214 -4.29 -5.84 10.50
N ALA A 215 -4.36 -5.52 11.79
CA ALA A 215 -4.92 -6.42 12.79
C ALA A 215 -6.40 -6.70 12.53
N PHE A 216 -7.19 -5.67 12.25
CA PHE A 216 -8.62 -5.81 11.99
C PHE A 216 -8.90 -6.57 10.69
N ARG A 217 -8.12 -6.28 9.63
CA ARG A 217 -8.19 -7.02 8.36
C ARG A 217 -7.87 -8.49 8.55
N LEU A 218 -6.77 -8.80 9.24
CA LEU A 218 -6.38 -10.20 9.49
C LEU A 218 -7.46 -10.93 10.29
N TRP A 219 -8.02 -10.29 11.31
CA TRP A 219 -9.16 -10.85 12.05
C TRP A 219 -10.37 -11.09 11.13
N ALA A 220 -10.72 -10.12 10.27
CA ALA A 220 -11.82 -10.28 9.32
C ALA A 220 -11.58 -11.48 8.38
N GLU A 221 -10.36 -11.62 7.85
CA GLU A 221 -9.98 -12.68 6.91
C GLU A 221 -9.84 -14.06 7.56
N SER A 222 -9.31 -14.14 8.79
CA SER A 222 -9.00 -15.42 9.43
C SER A 222 -10.06 -15.90 10.43
N VAL A 223 -10.92 -15.01 10.92
CA VAL A 223 -11.95 -15.33 11.92
C VAL A 223 -13.35 -15.10 11.36
N PHE A 224 -13.65 -13.89 10.88
CA PHE A 224 -15.02 -13.54 10.48
C PHE A 224 -15.45 -14.21 9.16
N LEU A 225 -14.71 -13.97 8.06
CA LEU A 225 -15.07 -14.51 6.75
C LEU A 225 -15.15 -16.04 6.72
N PRO A 226 -14.25 -16.80 7.37
CA PRO A 226 -14.34 -18.26 7.38
C PRO A 226 -15.56 -18.81 8.11
N ILE A 227 -16.29 -18.02 8.91
CA ILE A 227 -17.58 -18.45 9.48
C ILE A 227 -18.60 -18.58 8.35
N TYR A 228 -18.66 -17.58 7.46
CA TYR A 228 -19.75 -17.42 6.49
C TYR A 228 -19.41 -17.81 5.05
N PHE A 229 -18.13 -17.91 4.71
CA PHE A 229 -17.67 -18.16 3.34
C PHE A 229 -16.74 -19.38 3.26
N HIS A 230 -16.82 -20.12 2.16
CA HIS A 230 -15.72 -20.93 1.66
C HIS A 230 -14.75 -20.03 0.91
N SER A 231 -13.46 -20.12 1.23
CA SER A 231 -12.42 -19.28 0.62
C SER A 231 -11.47 -20.17 -0.16
N VAL A 232 -11.29 -19.90 -1.45
CA VAL A 232 -10.35 -20.62 -2.32
C VAL A 232 -9.31 -19.64 -2.81
N GLU A 233 -8.03 -19.86 -2.49
CA GLU A 233 -6.94 -19.09 -3.08
C GLU A 233 -6.85 -19.39 -4.58
N THR A 234 -6.98 -18.35 -5.40
CA THR A 234 -6.78 -18.45 -6.85
C THR A 234 -5.28 -18.56 -7.16
N ARG A 235 -4.98 -18.93 -8.41
CA ARG A 235 -3.60 -19.03 -8.95
C ARG A 235 -2.78 -17.74 -8.81
N TRP A 236 -3.45 -16.60 -8.64
CA TRP A 236 -2.86 -15.26 -8.51
C TRP A 236 -2.84 -14.74 -7.07
N GLY A 237 -3.20 -15.58 -6.09
CA GLY A 237 -3.17 -15.24 -4.66
C GLY A 237 -4.37 -14.42 -4.17
N GLN A 238 -5.39 -14.19 -4.99
CA GLN A 238 -6.66 -13.59 -4.56
C GLN A 238 -7.61 -14.69 -4.07
N ALA A 239 -8.26 -14.51 -2.92
CA ALA A 239 -9.23 -15.46 -2.41
C ALA A 239 -10.60 -15.23 -3.07
N GLU A 240 -11.16 -16.26 -3.72
CA GLU A 240 -12.56 -16.26 -4.11
C GLU A 240 -13.41 -16.77 -2.95
N HIS A 241 -14.41 -15.99 -2.57
CA HIS A 241 -15.31 -16.32 -1.47
C HIS A 241 -16.71 -16.69 -1.99
N THR A 242 -17.21 -17.86 -1.58
CA THR A 242 -18.60 -18.28 -1.83
C THR A 242 -19.31 -18.49 -0.49
N ILE A 243 -20.55 -18.00 -0.38
CA ILE A 243 -21.34 -18.14 0.85
C ILE A 243 -21.57 -19.62 1.14
N LYS A 244 -21.44 -20.06 2.40
CA LYS A 244 -21.73 -21.47 2.74
C LYS A 244 -23.23 -21.73 2.71
N GLU A 245 -23.60 -22.94 2.32
CA GLU A 245 -25.00 -23.36 2.32
C GLU A 245 -25.55 -23.50 3.76
N GLY A 246 -26.83 -23.16 3.96
CA GLY A 246 -27.51 -23.37 5.24
C GLY A 246 -27.18 -22.37 6.36
N ILE A 247 -26.46 -21.28 6.07
CA ILE A 247 -26.19 -20.23 7.06
C ILE A 247 -27.48 -19.48 7.41
N ASP A 248 -27.75 -19.33 8.70
CA ASP A 248 -28.77 -18.41 9.19
C ASP A 248 -28.23 -16.97 9.22
N LEU A 249 -28.54 -16.21 8.17
CA LEU A 249 -28.17 -14.79 8.07
C LEU A 249 -28.89 -13.90 9.09
N THR A 250 -29.93 -14.40 9.77
CA THR A 250 -30.65 -13.63 10.79
C THR A 250 -30.00 -13.69 12.17
N ALA A 251 -29.14 -14.69 12.40
CA ALA A 251 -28.38 -14.89 13.63
C ALA A 251 -26.99 -14.22 13.61
N MET A 252 -26.74 -13.31 12.66
CA MET A 252 -25.45 -12.65 12.53
C MET A 252 -25.20 -11.63 13.63
N GLU A 253 -24.00 -11.68 14.22
CA GLU A 253 -23.57 -10.76 15.27
C GLU A 253 -23.37 -9.33 14.73
N PRO A 254 -24.22 -8.36 15.12
CA PRO A 254 -24.17 -7.01 14.56
C PRO A 254 -22.83 -6.30 14.80
N GLN A 255 -22.20 -6.58 15.94
CA GLN A 255 -20.91 -5.98 16.29
C GLN A 255 -19.80 -6.43 15.35
N GLN A 256 -19.72 -7.72 15.03
CA GLN A 256 -18.71 -8.25 14.12
C GLN A 256 -18.85 -7.65 12.72
N MET A 257 -20.07 -7.56 12.19
CA MET A 257 -20.33 -6.90 10.91
C MET A 257 -19.90 -5.42 10.93
N GLU A 258 -20.17 -4.72 12.03
CA GLU A 258 -19.76 -3.32 12.19
C GLU A 258 -18.23 -3.19 12.22
N LEU A 259 -17.49 -4.09 12.89
CA LEU A 259 -16.03 -4.04 12.89
C LEU A 259 -15.45 -4.28 11.49
N VAL A 260 -16.00 -5.22 10.72
CA VAL A 260 -15.59 -5.46 9.33
C VAL A 260 -15.91 -4.24 8.45
N LEU A 261 -17.06 -3.59 8.68
CA LEU A 261 -17.43 -2.38 7.96
C LEU A 261 -16.44 -1.24 8.24
N GLN A 262 -16.13 -1.00 9.51
CA GLN A 262 -15.15 0.02 9.91
C GLN A 262 -13.77 -0.31 9.33
N THR A 263 -13.36 -1.58 9.35
CA THR A 263 -12.13 -2.05 8.74
C THR A 263 -12.08 -1.72 7.25
N ALA A 264 -13.16 -2.01 6.51
CA ALA A 264 -13.25 -1.70 5.09
C ALA A 264 -13.12 -0.20 4.81
N ILE A 265 -13.81 0.64 5.60
CA ILE A 265 -13.73 2.11 5.49
C ILE A 265 -12.30 2.59 5.79
N LEU A 266 -11.66 2.07 6.83
CA LEU A 266 -10.29 2.45 7.21
C LEU A 266 -9.27 2.07 6.13
N ILE A 267 -9.38 0.87 5.55
CA ILE A 267 -8.53 0.44 4.42
C ILE A 267 -8.69 1.41 3.27
N ILE A 268 -9.93 1.66 2.84
CA ILE A 268 -10.20 2.53 1.70
C ILE A 268 -9.66 3.94 1.96
N LYS A 269 -9.82 4.45 3.19
CA LYS A 269 -9.46 5.82 3.57
C LYS A 269 -7.97 6.07 3.70
N TYR A 270 -7.20 5.11 4.22
CA TYR A 270 -5.86 5.40 4.72
C TYR A 270 -4.76 4.48 4.22
N GLU A 271 -5.10 3.31 3.68
CA GLU A 271 -4.08 2.45 3.09
C GLU A 271 -3.73 2.93 1.68
N PRO A 272 -2.52 2.60 1.17
CA PRO A 272 -2.14 2.90 -0.20
C PRO A 272 -3.15 2.36 -1.22
N ASN A 273 -3.23 3.00 -2.39
CA ASN A 273 -4.26 2.68 -3.40
C ASN A 273 -4.27 1.19 -3.81
N TYR A 274 -3.11 0.52 -3.84
CA TYR A 274 -3.05 -0.92 -4.16
C TYR A 274 -3.76 -1.83 -3.13
N CYS A 275 -3.97 -1.37 -1.89
CA CYS A 275 -4.72 -2.09 -0.85
C CYS A 275 -6.23 -1.89 -0.94
N ARG A 276 -6.69 -0.91 -1.74
CA ARG A 276 -8.06 -0.43 -1.73
C ARG A 276 -9.09 -1.49 -2.12
N GLN A 277 -8.71 -2.40 -3.02
CA GLN A 277 -9.57 -3.52 -3.43
C GLN A 277 -9.95 -4.40 -2.23
N ASN A 278 -9.03 -4.62 -1.27
CA ASN A 278 -9.34 -5.40 -0.06
C ASN A 278 -10.49 -4.79 0.74
N GLY A 279 -10.57 -3.46 0.82
CA GLY A 279 -11.67 -2.78 1.49
C GLY A 279 -12.98 -2.89 0.71
N LEU A 280 -12.93 -2.77 -0.63
CA LEU A 280 -14.12 -2.98 -1.49
C LEU A 280 -14.65 -4.41 -1.39
N ASP A 281 -13.76 -5.40 -1.38
CA ASP A 281 -14.14 -6.81 -1.25
C ASP A 281 -14.87 -7.07 0.06
N LEU A 282 -14.37 -6.53 1.19
CA LEU A 282 -15.06 -6.61 2.48
C LEU A 282 -16.45 -5.96 2.45
N LEU A 283 -16.61 -4.80 1.78
CA LEU A 283 -17.94 -4.17 1.63
C LEU A 283 -18.90 -5.06 0.83
N GLU A 284 -18.43 -5.66 -0.26
CA GLU A 284 -19.26 -6.58 -1.06
C GLU A 284 -19.60 -7.85 -0.28
N ARG A 285 -18.67 -8.42 0.50
CA ARG A 285 -18.97 -9.55 1.40
C ARG A 285 -20.04 -9.18 2.44
N LEU A 286 -19.95 -8.01 3.06
CA LEU A 286 -20.97 -7.54 4.00
C LEU A 286 -22.34 -7.33 3.33
N LYS A 287 -22.35 -6.84 2.09
CA LYS A 287 -23.57 -6.69 1.31
C LYS A 287 -24.21 -8.03 0.97
N GLU A 288 -23.43 -9.05 0.60
CA GLU A 288 -23.91 -10.42 0.39
C GLU A 288 -24.52 -11.02 1.67
N LEU A 289 -23.95 -10.67 2.82
CA LEU A 289 -24.46 -11.03 4.13
C LEU A 289 -25.67 -10.18 4.58
N GLY A 290 -26.15 -9.25 3.75
CA GLY A 290 -27.35 -8.45 4.02
C GLY A 290 -27.14 -7.21 4.89
N SER A 291 -25.89 -6.76 5.09
CA SER A 291 -25.61 -5.53 5.84
C SER A 291 -26.19 -4.29 5.15
N ARG A 292 -27.22 -3.70 5.78
CA ARG A 292 -27.85 -2.46 5.30
C ARG A 292 -26.87 -1.29 5.29
N GLN A 293 -25.96 -1.25 6.27
CA GLN A 293 -24.97 -0.18 6.36
C GLN A 293 -23.91 -0.31 5.27
N ALA A 294 -23.45 -1.52 4.93
CA ALA A 294 -22.56 -1.73 3.78
C ALA A 294 -23.22 -1.31 2.47
N VAL A 295 -24.50 -1.66 2.26
CA VAL A 295 -25.28 -1.19 1.10
C VAL A 295 -25.36 0.34 1.05
N LYS A 296 -25.55 0.99 2.20
CA LYS A 296 -25.56 2.45 2.29
C LYS A 296 -24.20 3.04 1.93
N VAL A 297 -23.11 2.51 2.49
CA VAL A 297 -21.73 2.96 2.21
C VAL A 297 -21.37 2.83 0.74
N ILE A 298 -21.74 1.70 0.12
CA ILE A 298 -21.56 1.46 -1.32
C ILE A 298 -22.36 2.46 -2.16
N LYS A 299 -23.54 2.89 -1.71
CA LYS A 299 -24.43 3.77 -2.49
C LYS A 299 -24.14 5.26 -2.28
N GLU A 300 -23.80 5.64 -1.07
CA GLU A 300 -23.78 7.04 -0.61
C GLU A 300 -22.38 7.55 -0.26
N GLY A 301 -21.39 6.67 -0.15
CA GLY A 301 -20.06 6.96 0.36
C GLY A 301 -19.92 6.61 1.85
N SER A 302 -18.70 6.73 2.38
CA SER A 302 -18.37 6.28 3.74
C SER A 302 -19.01 7.14 4.84
N GLY A 303 -19.44 8.36 4.51
CA GLY A 303 -19.90 9.36 5.48
C GLY A 303 -18.76 10.07 6.24
N THR A 304 -17.51 9.82 5.88
CA THR A 304 -16.34 10.50 6.45
C THR A 304 -16.37 12.02 6.23
N LEU A 305 -16.80 12.45 5.04
CA LEU A 305 -16.89 13.85 4.68
C LEU A 305 -18.33 14.36 4.87
N PRO A 306 -18.52 15.59 5.39
CA PRO A 306 -19.85 16.19 5.52
C PRO A 306 -20.60 16.26 4.19
N ALA A 307 -21.93 16.14 4.24
CA ALA A 307 -22.77 16.14 3.05
C ALA A 307 -22.63 17.43 2.21
N GLU A 308 -22.41 18.58 2.86
CA GLU A 308 -22.15 19.87 2.19
C GLU A 308 -20.81 19.92 1.44
N ASP A 309 -19.84 19.10 1.84
CA ASP A 309 -18.52 19.04 1.19
C ASP A 309 -18.55 18.13 -0.05
N ILE A 310 -19.34 17.06 -0.01
CA ILE A 310 -19.44 16.08 -1.10
C ILE A 310 -20.56 16.35 -2.10
N ARG A 311 -21.38 17.39 -1.91
CA ARG A 311 -22.45 17.77 -2.86
C ARG A 311 -22.50 19.28 -3.06
N TYR A 312 -22.67 19.71 -4.31
CA TYR A 312 -22.93 21.10 -4.67
C TYR A 312 -23.88 21.15 -5.87
N LYS A 313 -24.85 22.07 -5.87
CA LYS A 313 -25.81 22.20 -6.97
C LYS A 313 -26.39 23.61 -7.03
N ASP A 314 -26.39 24.18 -8.23
CA ASP A 314 -27.10 25.41 -8.56
C ASP A 314 -27.73 25.33 -9.96
N GLU A 315 -28.09 26.45 -10.57
CA GLU A 315 -28.69 26.51 -11.90
C GLU A 315 -27.74 26.06 -13.03
N GLN A 316 -26.42 26.15 -12.81
CA GLN A 316 -25.39 26.01 -13.84
C GLN A 316 -24.62 24.69 -13.75
N ILE A 317 -24.48 24.12 -12.55
CA ILE A 317 -23.70 22.91 -12.31
C ILE A 317 -24.30 22.04 -11.20
N GLU A 318 -23.97 20.75 -11.23
CA GLU A 318 -24.23 19.79 -10.17
C GLU A 318 -22.98 18.92 -9.98
N CYS A 319 -22.44 18.91 -8.77
CA CYS A 319 -21.24 18.16 -8.38
C CYS A 319 -21.59 17.21 -7.23
N GLN A 320 -21.05 16.00 -7.30
CA GLN A 320 -21.17 15.00 -6.24
C GLN A 320 -19.88 14.18 -6.15
N ALA A 321 -19.35 13.99 -4.94
CA ALA A 321 -18.21 13.11 -4.69
C ALA A 321 -18.64 11.83 -3.97
N HIS A 322 -17.93 10.74 -4.26
CA HIS A 322 -18.11 9.43 -3.66
C HIS A 322 -16.74 8.88 -3.26
N ASP A 323 -16.41 8.99 -1.99
CA ASP A 323 -15.09 8.65 -1.43
C ASP A 323 -14.78 7.15 -1.56
N VAL A 324 -15.73 6.27 -1.27
CA VAL A 324 -15.54 4.80 -1.39
C VAL A 324 -15.14 4.35 -2.80
N PHE A 325 -15.49 5.12 -3.83
CA PHE A 325 -15.14 4.82 -5.22
C PHE A 325 -14.19 5.85 -5.84
N SER A 326 -13.74 6.84 -5.06
CA SER A 326 -12.89 7.93 -5.54
C SER A 326 -13.43 8.55 -6.83
N ILE A 327 -14.75 8.77 -6.88
CA ILE A 327 -15.44 9.32 -8.05
C ILE A 327 -15.93 10.73 -7.73
N ILE A 328 -15.63 11.66 -8.62
CA ILE A 328 -16.21 13.00 -8.65
C ILE A 328 -17.14 13.07 -9.86
N THR A 329 -18.44 13.15 -9.65
CA THR A 329 -19.42 13.36 -10.72
C THR A 329 -19.66 14.84 -10.91
N ILE A 330 -19.45 15.34 -12.12
CA ILE A 330 -19.68 16.74 -12.48
C ILE A 330 -20.65 16.80 -13.66
N ARG A 331 -21.76 17.50 -13.49
CA ARG A 331 -22.73 17.78 -14.54
C ARG A 331 -22.78 19.28 -14.82
N ILE A 332 -22.24 19.67 -15.97
CA ILE A 332 -22.33 21.02 -16.51
C ILE A 332 -23.71 21.18 -17.17
N LYS A 333 -24.52 22.13 -16.69
CA LYS A 333 -25.83 22.48 -17.26
C LYS A 333 -25.70 23.63 -18.24
N GLU A 334 -24.84 24.59 -17.92
CA GLU A 334 -24.50 25.74 -18.76
C GLU A 334 -22.99 25.76 -19.03
N GLU A 335 -22.60 25.80 -20.31
CA GLU A 335 -21.20 25.84 -20.75
C GLU A 335 -20.65 27.28 -20.67
N CYS A 336 -20.25 27.70 -19.47
CA CYS A 336 -19.64 29.00 -19.23
C CYS A 336 -18.49 28.91 -18.21
N SER A 337 -17.66 29.95 -18.16
CA SER A 337 -16.50 30.05 -17.25
C SER A 337 -16.87 29.79 -15.79
N ASP A 338 -17.99 30.36 -15.32
CA ASP A 338 -18.43 30.24 -13.92
C ASP A 338 -18.76 28.79 -13.53
N SER A 339 -19.38 28.01 -14.42
CA SER A 339 -19.63 26.58 -14.20
C SER A 339 -18.33 25.81 -13.96
N TYR A 340 -17.30 26.05 -14.79
CA TYR A 340 -16.01 25.37 -14.65
C TYR A 340 -15.23 25.87 -13.42
N ALA A 341 -15.33 27.15 -13.09
CA ALA A 341 -14.78 27.71 -11.85
C ALA A 341 -15.35 27.00 -10.61
N LYS A 342 -16.67 26.86 -10.53
CA LYS A 342 -17.37 26.13 -9.45
C LYS A 342 -16.96 24.67 -9.38
N GLY A 343 -16.79 24.01 -10.53
CA GLY A 343 -16.27 22.64 -10.60
C GLY A 343 -14.85 22.52 -10.03
N LEU A 344 -13.96 23.45 -10.37
CA LEU A 344 -12.60 23.49 -9.84
C LEU A 344 -12.58 23.77 -8.32
N ASP A 345 -13.39 24.72 -7.86
CA ASP A 345 -13.50 25.05 -6.43
C ASP A 345 -14.05 23.87 -5.62
N PHE A 346 -15.01 23.12 -6.19
CA PHE A 346 -15.51 21.88 -5.59
C PHE A 346 -14.42 20.82 -5.44
N ILE A 347 -13.62 20.57 -6.49
CA ILE A 347 -12.50 19.60 -6.45
C ILE A 347 -11.44 20.06 -5.44
N CYS A 348 -11.04 21.34 -5.45
CA CYS A 348 -10.02 21.85 -4.54
C CYS A 348 -10.45 21.69 -3.08
N ARG A 349 -11.69 22.09 -2.76
CA ARG A 349 -12.24 21.92 -1.41
C ARG A 349 -12.24 20.46 -0.97
N LEU A 350 -12.59 19.52 -1.85
CA LEU A 350 -12.53 18.09 -1.54
C LEU A 350 -11.11 17.63 -1.18
N LEU A 351 -10.13 17.99 -2.01
CA LEU A 351 -8.73 17.62 -1.79
C LEU A 351 -8.17 18.23 -0.48
N GLU A 352 -8.53 19.47 -0.16
CA GLU A 352 -8.17 20.12 1.11
C GLU A 352 -8.79 19.43 2.33
N LYS A 353 -9.99 18.87 2.17
CA LYS A 353 -10.69 18.10 3.21
C LYS A 353 -10.24 16.65 3.31
N GLY A 354 -9.26 16.22 2.51
CA GLY A 354 -8.68 14.87 2.56
C GLY A 354 -9.42 13.85 1.71
N PHE A 355 -10.14 14.27 0.66
CA PHE A 355 -10.57 13.36 -0.40
C PHE A 355 -9.34 12.75 -1.10
N PHE A 356 -9.50 11.54 -1.65
CA PHE A 356 -8.42 10.83 -2.34
C PHE A 356 -7.83 11.65 -3.47
N ARG A 357 -6.50 11.55 -3.62
CA ARG A 357 -5.77 12.17 -4.73
C ARG A 357 -5.89 11.30 -5.97
N SER A 358 -5.82 9.99 -5.83
CA SER A 358 -6.25 9.08 -6.88
C SER A 358 -7.78 9.10 -7.00
N TYR A 359 -8.29 9.65 -8.10
CA TYR A 359 -9.73 9.73 -8.39
C TYR A 359 -10.02 9.79 -9.89
N GLN A 360 -11.29 9.62 -10.25
CA GLN A 360 -11.79 9.89 -11.60
C GLN A 360 -12.94 10.89 -11.59
N ILE A 361 -13.10 11.63 -12.68
CA ILE A 361 -14.24 12.52 -12.91
C ILE A 361 -15.21 11.86 -13.88
N ARG A 362 -16.46 11.65 -13.43
CA ARG A 362 -17.59 11.34 -14.32
C ARG A 362 -18.23 12.64 -14.79
N LEU A 363 -17.89 13.07 -16.00
CA LEU A 363 -18.32 14.33 -16.60
C LEU A 363 -19.54 14.16 -17.51
N LYS A 364 -20.59 14.94 -17.22
CA LYS A 364 -21.71 15.21 -18.13
C LYS A 364 -21.62 16.65 -18.61
N SER A 365 -21.08 16.87 -19.80
CA SER A 365 -20.94 18.18 -20.45
C SER A 365 -21.18 18.08 -21.96
N GLN A 366 -21.58 19.19 -22.58
CA GLN A 366 -21.74 19.32 -24.03
C GLN A 366 -20.40 19.56 -24.72
N ALA A 367 -19.49 20.31 -24.07
CA ALA A 367 -18.16 20.58 -24.58
C ALA A 367 -17.26 19.32 -24.61
N LYS A 368 -16.48 19.18 -25.68
CA LYS A 368 -15.66 17.98 -25.99
C LYS A 368 -14.20 18.32 -26.28
N ASN A 369 -13.67 19.36 -25.64
CA ASN A 369 -12.28 19.76 -25.84
C ASN A 369 -11.32 18.71 -25.28
N ILE A 370 -10.11 18.70 -25.82
CA ILE A 370 -8.97 17.89 -25.37
C ILE A 370 -7.72 18.75 -25.42
N VAL A 371 -6.76 18.47 -24.53
CA VAL A 371 -5.44 19.08 -24.56
C VAL A 371 -4.68 18.54 -25.77
N SER A 372 -4.01 19.42 -26.52
CA SER A 372 -3.26 19.11 -27.75
C SER A 372 -1.93 18.38 -27.49
N VAL A 373 -1.95 17.31 -26.70
CA VAL A 373 -0.81 16.43 -26.43
C VAL A 373 -1.15 15.03 -26.93
N PRO A 374 -0.40 14.47 -27.90
CA PRO A 374 -0.62 13.12 -28.39
C PRO A 374 -0.52 12.06 -27.29
N GLY A 375 -1.16 10.91 -27.46
CA GLY A 375 -0.99 9.76 -26.55
C GLY A 375 -1.78 9.83 -25.23
N LEU A 376 -2.29 10.99 -24.82
CA LEU A 376 -3.12 11.10 -23.62
C LEU A 376 -4.41 10.28 -23.72
N ALA A 377 -4.87 9.71 -22.59
CA ALA A 377 -6.20 9.13 -22.48
C ALA A 377 -7.28 10.18 -22.81
N LYS A 378 -8.32 9.78 -23.55
CA LYS A 378 -9.48 10.63 -23.85
C LYS A 378 -10.58 10.41 -22.82
N SER A 379 -10.22 10.51 -21.54
CA SER A 379 -11.11 10.23 -20.41
C SER A 379 -12.06 11.40 -20.12
N GLN A 380 -13.06 11.18 -19.26
CA GLN A 380 -13.97 12.24 -18.82
C GLN A 380 -13.24 13.24 -17.91
N THR A 381 -12.26 12.78 -17.13
CA THR A 381 -11.34 13.63 -16.37
C THR A 381 -10.56 14.57 -17.28
N HIS A 382 -9.96 14.04 -18.36
CA HIS A 382 -9.27 14.87 -19.34
C HIS A 382 -10.20 15.96 -19.90
N ARG A 383 -11.40 15.57 -20.34
CA ARG A 383 -12.37 16.51 -20.93
C ARG A 383 -12.75 17.64 -19.99
N PHE A 384 -12.90 17.38 -18.68
CA PHE A 384 -13.27 18.42 -17.72
C PHE A 384 -12.20 19.53 -17.69
N PHE A 385 -10.93 19.16 -17.51
CA PHE A 385 -9.83 20.12 -17.48
C PHE A 385 -9.59 20.79 -18.83
N ALA A 386 -9.70 20.04 -19.93
CA ALA A 386 -9.56 20.59 -21.28
C ALA A 386 -10.65 21.63 -21.61
N ASN A 387 -11.88 21.42 -21.11
CA ASN A 387 -12.94 22.40 -21.25
C ASN A 387 -12.71 23.64 -20.37
N ALA A 388 -12.26 23.46 -19.11
CA ALA A 388 -11.92 24.58 -18.23
C ALA A 388 -10.77 25.44 -18.80
N LEU A 389 -9.80 24.81 -19.46
CA LEU A 389 -8.66 25.48 -20.11
C LEU A 389 -9.05 26.44 -21.24
N GLN A 390 -10.27 26.32 -21.80
CA GLN A 390 -10.77 27.25 -22.82
C GLN A 390 -11.05 28.66 -22.29
N TYR A 391 -11.10 28.84 -20.97
CA TYR A 391 -11.35 30.12 -20.30
C TYR A 391 -10.05 30.61 -19.65
N GLU A 392 -9.41 31.62 -20.24
CA GLU A 392 -8.10 32.14 -19.78
C GLU A 392 -8.14 32.68 -18.34
N GLU A 393 -9.29 33.24 -17.94
CA GLU A 393 -9.52 33.73 -16.58
C GLU A 393 -9.51 32.61 -15.52
N LEU A 394 -9.69 31.35 -15.92
CA LEU A 394 -9.62 30.18 -15.02
C LEU A 394 -8.22 29.61 -14.87
N HIS A 395 -7.24 30.05 -15.67
CA HIS A 395 -5.89 29.51 -15.63
C HIS A 395 -5.22 29.60 -14.24
N PRO A 396 -5.37 30.69 -13.46
CA PRO A 396 -4.87 30.72 -12.08
C PRO A 396 -5.53 29.69 -11.15
N LYS A 397 -6.84 29.40 -11.33
CA LYS A 397 -7.55 28.36 -10.57
C LYS A 397 -7.07 26.96 -10.97
N LEU A 398 -6.82 26.73 -12.26
CA LEU A 398 -6.23 25.47 -12.75
C LEU A 398 -4.82 25.23 -12.20
N GLU A 399 -4.00 26.27 -12.09
CA GLU A 399 -2.70 26.17 -11.44
C GLU A 399 -2.84 25.82 -9.95
N THR A 400 -3.76 26.51 -9.24
CA THR A 400 -4.04 26.23 -7.83
C THR A 400 -4.46 24.78 -7.63
N TYR A 401 -5.40 24.30 -8.45
CA TYR A 401 -5.81 22.91 -8.49
C TYR A 401 -4.63 21.96 -8.75
N ALA A 402 -3.81 22.22 -9.78
CA ALA A 402 -2.71 21.34 -10.12
C ALA A 402 -1.72 21.21 -8.95
N ARG A 403 -1.31 22.34 -8.34
CA ARG A 403 -0.41 22.34 -7.18
C ARG A 403 -1.00 21.59 -5.99
N LEU A 404 -2.31 21.69 -5.80
CA LEU A 404 -3.01 20.98 -4.76
C LEU A 404 -3.12 19.49 -5.04
N ALA A 405 -3.27 19.05 -6.29
CA ALA A 405 -3.55 17.67 -6.68
C ALA A 405 -2.30 16.80 -6.84
N MET A 406 -1.22 17.34 -7.42
CA MET A 406 -0.01 16.58 -7.76
C MET A 406 0.64 15.93 -6.54
N MET A 407 0.77 14.61 -6.57
CA MET A 407 1.45 13.79 -5.56
C MET A 407 2.01 12.54 -6.22
N GLU A 408 3.29 12.25 -5.93
CA GLU A 408 3.97 11.04 -6.41
C GLU A 408 3.19 9.78 -6.00
N TYR A 409 3.15 8.78 -6.88
CA TYR A 409 2.43 7.50 -6.72
C TYR A 409 0.89 7.57 -6.70
N GLU A 410 0.29 8.72 -6.99
CA GLU A 410 -1.17 8.87 -7.16
C GLU A 410 -1.56 8.99 -8.64
N TRP A 411 -2.72 8.45 -9.03
CA TRP A 411 -3.12 8.30 -10.44
C TRP A 411 -4.58 8.69 -10.68
N TYR A 412 -4.90 9.19 -11.88
CA TYR A 412 -6.31 9.25 -12.28
C TYR A 412 -6.88 7.85 -12.50
N GLU A 413 -7.99 7.55 -11.83
CA GLU A 413 -8.66 6.24 -11.81
C GLU A 413 -9.48 5.92 -13.08
N ASP A 414 -9.45 6.80 -14.09
CA ASP A 414 -10.08 6.58 -15.40
C ASP A 414 -9.06 6.41 -16.54
N THR A 415 -7.84 6.03 -16.17
CA THR A 415 -6.72 5.73 -17.07
C THR A 415 -6.09 4.39 -16.70
N GLU A 416 -5.46 3.72 -17.67
CA GLU A 416 -4.76 2.46 -17.47
C GLU A 416 -3.48 2.39 -18.34
N GLY A 417 -2.50 1.59 -17.90
CA GLY A 417 -1.27 1.30 -18.65
C GLY A 417 -0.43 2.55 -18.95
N GLU A 418 0.12 2.64 -20.17
CA GLU A 418 0.98 3.77 -20.62
C GLU A 418 0.30 5.15 -20.58
N LYS A 419 -1.02 5.18 -20.40
CA LYS A 419 -1.82 6.41 -20.34
C LYS A 419 -2.12 6.84 -18.91
N ASN A 420 -1.70 6.06 -17.92
CA ASN A 420 -1.76 6.46 -16.52
C ASN A 420 -1.05 7.79 -16.34
N CYS A 421 -1.67 8.68 -15.59
CA CYS A 421 -1.05 9.94 -15.25
C CYS A 421 -1.53 10.49 -13.92
N MET A 422 -0.64 11.23 -13.27
CA MET A 422 -0.85 11.82 -11.95
C MET A 422 -1.97 12.88 -11.99
N PRO A 423 -2.79 12.98 -10.93
CA PRO A 423 -3.71 14.10 -10.75
C PRO A 423 -3.00 15.45 -10.94
N GLY A 424 -3.61 16.32 -11.75
CA GLY A 424 -3.01 17.59 -12.19
C GLY A 424 -2.46 17.58 -13.62
N THR A 425 -2.11 16.42 -14.19
CA THR A 425 -1.48 16.29 -15.53
C THR A 425 -2.14 17.16 -16.61
N TYR A 426 -3.46 17.01 -16.80
CA TYR A 426 -4.19 17.72 -17.85
C TYR A 426 -4.16 19.24 -17.68
N ALA A 427 -4.25 19.73 -16.44
CA ALA A 427 -4.17 21.16 -16.13
C ALA A 427 -2.75 21.68 -16.38
N VAL A 428 -1.72 20.99 -15.86
CA VAL A 428 -0.32 21.37 -16.06
C VAL A 428 0.05 21.41 -17.54
N PHE A 429 -0.31 20.37 -18.30
CA PHE A 429 0.04 20.29 -19.71
C PHE A 429 -0.68 21.35 -20.54
N GLY A 430 -1.97 21.57 -20.31
CA GLY A 430 -2.72 22.62 -20.99
C GLY A 430 -2.17 24.01 -20.66
N LEU A 431 -1.90 24.30 -19.39
CA LEU A 431 -1.32 25.56 -18.95
C LEU A 431 0.08 25.79 -19.53
N GLY A 432 0.94 24.77 -19.47
CA GLY A 432 2.29 24.81 -20.03
C GLY A 432 2.31 25.13 -21.52
N LEU A 433 1.38 24.59 -22.30
CA LEU A 433 1.24 24.91 -23.73
C LEU A 433 0.55 26.25 -24.01
N SER A 434 -0.19 26.81 -23.05
CA SER A 434 -0.89 28.09 -23.22
C SER A 434 0.02 29.30 -23.04
N ASN A 435 0.91 29.29 -22.04
CA ASN A 435 1.71 30.47 -21.70
C ASN A 435 2.99 30.11 -20.92
N ARG A 436 4.09 30.80 -21.26
CA ARG A 436 5.41 30.65 -20.64
C ARG A 436 5.42 30.90 -19.12
N ARG A 437 4.46 31.65 -18.56
CA ARG A 437 4.35 31.87 -17.10
C ARG A 437 4.20 30.57 -16.29
N TYR A 438 3.72 29.49 -16.93
CA TYR A 438 3.47 28.21 -16.29
C TYR A 438 4.64 27.22 -16.37
N PHE A 439 5.79 27.62 -16.90
CA PHE A 439 6.96 26.74 -17.03
C PHE A 439 7.43 26.17 -15.68
N SER A 440 7.46 27.00 -14.64
CA SER A 440 7.77 26.55 -13.27
C SER A 440 6.77 25.51 -12.73
N LEU A 441 5.50 25.55 -13.14
CA LEU A 441 4.51 24.54 -12.78
C LEU A 441 4.78 23.21 -13.50
N VAL A 442 5.17 23.27 -14.78
CA VAL A 442 5.59 22.10 -15.55
C VAL A 442 6.83 21.46 -14.92
N GLU A 443 7.83 22.25 -14.56
CA GLU A 443 9.06 21.77 -13.90
C GLU A 443 8.73 21.07 -12.57
N ALA A 444 7.92 21.72 -11.71
CA ALA A 444 7.49 21.13 -10.45
C ALA A 444 6.65 19.85 -10.64
N TYR A 445 5.87 19.76 -11.71
CA TYR A 445 5.17 18.53 -12.07
C TYR A 445 6.17 17.42 -12.45
N MET A 446 7.13 17.70 -13.33
CA MET A 446 8.10 16.71 -13.81
C MET A 446 8.98 16.15 -12.70
N GLU A 447 9.29 16.95 -11.67
CA GLU A 447 10.01 16.50 -10.46
C GLU A 447 9.24 15.46 -9.63
N ARG A 448 7.91 15.35 -9.79
CA ARG A 448 7.05 14.42 -9.05
C ARG A 448 6.60 13.23 -9.90
N VAL A 449 7.00 13.20 -11.17
CA VAL A 449 6.65 12.11 -12.08
C VAL A 449 7.43 10.88 -11.66
N ASP A 450 6.70 9.81 -11.33
CA ASP A 450 7.22 8.45 -11.33
C ASP A 450 7.46 8.03 -12.78
N ASP A 451 8.68 8.21 -13.24
CA ASP A 451 9.06 8.04 -14.64
C ASP A 451 9.10 6.56 -15.04
N GLU A 452 9.23 5.63 -14.07
CA GLU A 452 9.12 4.18 -14.29
C GLU A 452 7.68 3.77 -14.63
N HIS A 453 6.68 4.42 -14.02
CA HIS A 453 5.27 4.04 -14.16
C HIS A 453 4.41 5.02 -14.98
N GLN A 454 4.95 6.17 -15.38
CA GLN A 454 4.25 7.19 -16.17
C GLN A 454 4.96 7.58 -17.47
N SER A 455 4.30 7.35 -18.61
CA SER A 455 4.90 7.59 -19.94
C SER A 455 4.49 8.92 -20.60
N VAL A 456 3.49 9.62 -20.06
CA VAL A 456 2.86 10.77 -20.75
C VAL A 456 3.75 12.03 -20.83
N SER A 457 4.78 12.13 -19.99
CA SER A 457 5.80 13.19 -20.00
C SER A 457 6.52 13.28 -21.35
N SER A 458 6.84 12.12 -21.95
CA SER A 458 7.49 12.05 -23.27
C SER A 458 6.64 12.66 -24.38
N ALA A 459 5.33 12.43 -24.33
CA ALA A 459 4.42 13.00 -25.31
C ALA A 459 4.25 14.51 -25.14
N PHE A 460 4.19 14.99 -23.89
CA PHE A 460 4.16 16.41 -23.59
C PHE A 460 5.44 17.11 -24.04
N ALA A 461 6.62 16.52 -23.82
CA ALA A 461 7.90 17.07 -24.27
C ALA A 461 7.91 17.32 -25.79
N GLY A 462 7.34 16.40 -26.58
CA GLY A 462 7.16 16.59 -28.02
C GLY A 462 6.23 17.74 -28.37
N ALA A 463 5.09 17.87 -27.68
CA ALA A 463 4.14 18.97 -27.87
C ALA A 463 4.75 20.32 -27.48
N PHE A 464 5.53 20.36 -26.39
CA PHE A 464 6.22 21.54 -25.91
C PHE A 464 7.24 22.07 -26.93
N ILE A 465 8.06 21.18 -27.51
CA ILE A 465 9.00 21.56 -28.57
C ILE A 465 8.26 22.09 -29.80
N MET A 466 7.13 21.48 -30.18
CA MET A 466 6.34 21.96 -31.32
C MET A 466 5.75 23.36 -31.07
N GLN A 467 5.37 23.67 -29.83
CA GLN A 467 4.76 24.94 -29.46
C GLN A 467 5.79 26.07 -29.30
N TYR A 468 6.93 25.81 -28.65
CA TYR A 468 7.87 26.86 -28.25
C TYR A 468 9.26 26.74 -28.88
N GLY A 469 9.60 25.60 -29.48
CA GLY A 469 10.96 25.30 -29.90
C GLY A 469 11.93 25.10 -28.73
N ILE A 470 13.22 25.07 -29.05
CA ILE A 470 14.31 24.91 -28.08
C ILE A 470 15.20 26.15 -28.15
N ASP A 471 15.19 26.93 -27.08
CA ASP A 471 16.00 28.14 -26.88
C ASP A 471 16.39 28.28 -25.40
N GLU A 472 17.25 29.24 -25.07
CA GLU A 472 17.73 29.49 -23.69
C GLU A 472 16.61 29.63 -22.66
N THR A 473 15.45 30.15 -23.06
CA THR A 473 14.30 30.41 -22.19
C THR A 473 13.39 29.19 -22.03
N THR A 474 13.43 28.22 -22.96
CA THR A 474 12.64 26.98 -22.88
C THR A 474 13.44 25.80 -22.35
N LEU A 475 14.78 25.90 -22.36
CA LEU A 475 15.70 24.83 -21.96
C LEU A 475 15.50 24.30 -20.53
N PRO A 476 15.27 25.12 -19.48
CA PRO A 476 15.04 24.59 -18.13
C PRO A 476 13.87 23.62 -18.07
N THR A 477 12.72 24.03 -18.61
CA THR A 477 11.51 23.21 -18.68
C THR A 477 11.70 22.02 -19.60
N MET A 478 12.40 22.19 -20.72
CA MET A 478 12.72 21.09 -21.63
C MET A 478 13.58 20.03 -20.94
N ALA A 479 14.60 20.43 -20.17
CA ALA A 479 15.44 19.52 -19.43
C ALA A 479 14.64 18.73 -18.37
N ALA A 480 13.72 19.38 -17.66
CA ALA A 480 12.81 18.69 -16.73
C ALA A 480 11.90 17.67 -17.47
N CYS A 481 11.35 18.04 -18.63
CA CYS A 481 10.58 17.12 -19.47
C CYS A 481 11.41 15.91 -19.95
N LEU A 482 12.68 16.13 -20.31
CA LEU A 482 13.58 15.07 -20.73
C LEU A 482 13.90 14.11 -19.58
N LEU A 483 14.23 14.64 -18.40
CA LEU A 483 14.59 13.83 -17.23
C LEU A 483 13.45 12.93 -16.76
N SER A 484 12.21 13.37 -16.92
CA SER A 484 11.01 12.60 -16.60
C SER A 484 10.55 11.67 -17.73
N SER A 485 11.34 11.50 -18.80
CA SER A 485 11.00 10.71 -19.98
C SER A 485 11.87 9.45 -20.12
N HIS A 486 11.25 8.27 -20.06
CA HIS A 486 11.98 7.00 -20.15
C HIS A 486 12.41 6.59 -21.59
N ASP A 487 11.57 6.83 -22.61
CA ASP A 487 11.76 6.28 -23.97
C ASP A 487 11.80 7.33 -25.10
N GLY A 488 11.95 8.61 -24.76
CA GLY A 488 11.90 9.69 -25.74
C GLY A 488 13.11 9.71 -26.69
N LYS A 489 12.88 9.54 -28.00
CA LYS A 489 13.90 9.76 -29.04
C LYS A 489 14.02 11.24 -29.40
N PHE A 490 14.74 12.01 -28.58
CA PHE A 490 14.97 13.45 -28.80
C PHE A 490 16.17 13.75 -29.71
N SER A 491 16.89 12.73 -30.16
CA SER A 491 18.03 12.86 -31.10
C SER A 491 17.68 13.57 -32.40
N LYS A 492 16.42 13.55 -32.85
CA LYS A 492 15.96 14.30 -34.04
C LYS A 492 15.97 15.82 -33.84
N TYR A 493 15.92 16.30 -32.60
CA TYR A 493 15.99 17.72 -32.23
C TYR A 493 17.40 18.15 -31.83
N ARG A 494 18.38 17.26 -31.95
CA ARG A 494 19.77 17.50 -31.55
C ARG A 494 20.32 18.83 -32.08
N ALA A 495 20.09 19.14 -33.36
CA ALA A 495 20.57 20.38 -33.96
C ALA A 495 20.07 21.65 -33.22
N ASN A 496 18.87 21.61 -32.64
CA ASN A 496 18.31 22.73 -31.89
C ASN A 496 19.03 22.95 -30.54
N PHE A 497 19.66 21.91 -29.96
CA PHE A 497 20.49 22.05 -28.77
C PHE A 497 21.90 22.57 -29.09
N GLU A 498 22.36 22.43 -30.33
CA GLU A 498 23.75 22.69 -30.74
C GLU A 498 23.99 24.15 -31.19
N THR A 499 23.33 25.13 -30.56
CA THR A 499 23.68 26.56 -30.69
C THR A 499 24.57 26.99 -29.53
N ALA A 500 25.44 27.99 -29.73
CA ALA A 500 26.37 28.43 -28.67
C ALA A 500 25.63 28.84 -27.38
N ALA A 501 24.57 29.62 -27.54
CA ALA A 501 23.58 30.00 -26.53
C ALA A 501 22.99 28.79 -25.79
N ASN A 502 22.39 27.85 -26.52
CA ASN A 502 21.69 26.70 -25.93
C ASN A 502 22.65 25.73 -25.23
N LEU A 503 23.85 25.52 -25.78
CA LEU A 503 24.87 24.68 -25.15
C LEU A 503 25.33 25.27 -23.82
N GLN A 504 25.54 26.59 -23.76
CA GLN A 504 25.94 27.27 -22.54
C GLN A 504 24.83 27.21 -21.47
N ALA A 505 23.58 27.48 -21.87
CA ALA A 505 22.43 27.40 -20.97
C ALA A 505 22.23 25.96 -20.45
N LEU A 506 22.30 24.96 -21.34
CA LEU A 506 22.18 23.54 -20.97
C LEU A 506 23.29 23.10 -20.01
N ALA A 507 24.53 23.52 -20.24
CA ALA A 507 25.63 23.23 -19.31
C ALA A 507 25.33 23.81 -17.91
N GLY A 508 24.83 25.03 -17.84
CA GLY A 508 24.40 25.67 -16.59
C GLY A 508 23.33 24.87 -15.85
N ILE A 509 22.33 24.35 -16.58
CA ILE A 509 21.27 23.47 -16.02
C ILE A 509 21.85 22.14 -15.53
N MET A 510 22.84 21.58 -16.24
CA MET A 510 23.41 20.27 -15.90
C MET A 510 24.32 20.29 -14.69
N VAL A 511 24.96 21.42 -14.37
CA VAL A 511 25.88 21.54 -13.22
C VAL A 511 25.21 21.22 -11.87
N PRO A 512 24.03 21.73 -11.50
CA PRO A 512 23.42 21.36 -10.22
C PRO A 512 22.87 19.92 -10.19
N LEU A 513 22.73 19.24 -11.33
CA LEU A 513 22.19 17.88 -11.38
C LEU A 513 23.17 16.83 -10.84
N ALA A 514 22.62 15.74 -10.30
CA ALA A 514 23.39 14.53 -9.99
C ALA A 514 24.07 13.97 -11.26
N PRO A 515 25.27 13.36 -11.15
CA PRO A 515 26.02 12.89 -12.32
C PRO A 515 25.24 11.94 -13.24
N HIS A 516 24.40 11.08 -12.67
CA HIS A 516 23.58 10.15 -13.47
C HIS A 516 22.49 10.87 -14.27
N HIS A 517 21.83 11.89 -13.71
CA HIS A 517 20.85 12.71 -14.44
C HIS A 517 21.49 13.51 -15.58
N ALA A 518 22.68 14.10 -15.35
CA ALA A 518 23.41 14.79 -16.40
C ALA A 518 23.79 13.83 -17.55
N ARG A 519 24.24 12.62 -17.24
CA ARG A 519 24.52 11.57 -18.25
C ARG A 519 23.25 11.11 -18.96
N HIS A 520 22.13 11.02 -18.25
CA HIS A 520 20.84 10.64 -18.82
C HIS A 520 20.38 11.67 -19.86
N LEU A 521 20.46 12.97 -19.56
CA LEU A 521 20.20 14.03 -20.55
C LEU A 521 21.07 13.89 -21.80
N VAL A 522 22.37 13.61 -21.62
CA VAL A 522 23.27 13.38 -22.76
C VAL A 522 22.84 12.18 -23.59
N LYS A 523 22.40 11.08 -22.94
CA LYS A 523 21.89 9.90 -23.63
C LYS A 523 20.64 10.24 -24.46
N LEU A 524 19.71 11.04 -23.93
CA LEU A 524 18.49 11.42 -24.65
C LEU A 524 18.75 12.33 -25.85
N ILE A 525 19.69 13.28 -25.73
CA ILE A 525 19.98 14.27 -26.79
C ILE A 525 20.98 13.73 -27.83
N TRP A 526 22.09 13.13 -27.38
CA TRP A 526 23.21 12.70 -28.22
C TRP A 526 23.35 11.18 -28.37
N GLY A 527 22.53 10.39 -27.67
CA GLY A 527 22.52 8.92 -27.72
C GLY A 527 23.55 8.27 -26.78
N SER A 528 24.71 8.90 -26.57
CA SER A 528 25.73 8.43 -25.64
C SER A 528 26.74 9.53 -25.29
N LEU A 529 27.46 9.34 -24.18
CA LEU A 529 28.57 10.23 -23.79
C LEU A 529 29.68 10.24 -24.85
N ASP A 530 29.97 9.09 -25.46
CA ASP A 530 30.96 8.98 -26.54
C ASP A 530 30.57 9.78 -27.79
N ASN A 531 29.28 9.81 -28.12
CA ASN A 531 28.78 10.58 -29.26
C ASN A 531 28.91 12.09 -29.02
N LEU A 532 28.65 12.53 -27.79
CA LEU A 532 28.88 13.93 -27.39
C LEU A 532 30.38 14.26 -27.46
N GLN A 533 31.26 13.42 -26.93
CA GLN A 533 32.71 13.63 -26.98
C GLN A 533 33.24 13.72 -28.42
N LYS A 534 32.80 12.82 -29.30
CA LYS A 534 33.16 12.85 -30.73
C LYS A 534 32.65 14.12 -31.42
N ARG A 535 31.46 14.61 -31.04
CA ARG A 535 30.89 15.85 -31.58
C ARG A 535 31.68 17.07 -31.12
N GLN A 536 32.04 17.13 -29.83
CA GLN A 536 32.87 18.17 -29.23
C GLN A 536 34.23 18.25 -29.94
N GLN A 537 34.95 17.13 -30.10
CA GLN A 537 36.27 17.09 -30.73
C GLN A 537 36.28 17.56 -32.20
N LYS A 538 35.13 17.46 -32.89
CA LYS A 538 34.97 17.90 -34.27
C LYS A 538 34.58 19.37 -34.39
N GLU A 539 34.01 19.97 -33.34
CA GLU A 539 33.59 21.36 -33.35
C GLU A 539 34.79 22.29 -33.19
N LYS A 540 34.92 23.27 -34.08
CA LYS A 540 36.00 24.28 -34.06
C LYS A 540 35.48 25.70 -34.23
N GLY A 541 34.17 25.87 -34.39
CA GLY A 541 33.50 27.15 -34.49
C GLY A 541 32.98 27.66 -33.14
N GLU A 542 32.01 28.55 -33.21
CA GLU A 542 31.46 29.31 -32.07
C GLU A 542 30.83 28.42 -30.97
N CYS A 543 30.50 27.16 -31.28
CA CYS A 543 29.91 26.22 -30.32
C CYS A 543 30.95 25.40 -29.51
N ALA A 544 32.26 25.53 -29.80
CA ALA A 544 33.30 24.68 -29.21
C ALA A 544 33.32 24.72 -27.68
N ASP A 545 33.26 25.92 -27.09
CA ASP A 545 33.25 26.12 -25.64
C ASP A 545 31.97 25.55 -24.99
N GLY A 546 30.82 25.74 -25.65
CA GLY A 546 29.55 25.20 -25.19
C GLY A 546 29.55 23.67 -25.13
N PHE A 547 30.07 22.98 -26.15
CA PHE A 547 30.21 21.52 -26.12
C PHE A 547 31.17 21.06 -25.02
N ALA A 548 32.27 21.78 -24.80
CA ALA A 548 33.21 21.47 -23.73
C ALA A 548 32.55 21.60 -22.34
N ALA A 549 31.72 22.63 -22.13
CA ALA A 549 30.98 22.84 -20.90
C ALA A 549 29.94 21.73 -20.65
N VAL A 550 29.15 21.35 -21.66
CA VAL A 550 28.18 20.25 -21.56
C VAL A 550 28.88 18.92 -21.26
N TRP A 551 29.98 18.63 -21.96
CA TRP A 551 30.76 17.41 -21.73
C TRP A 551 31.35 17.37 -20.32
N ALA A 552 31.91 18.49 -19.85
CA ALA A 552 32.45 18.60 -18.50
C ALA A 552 31.37 18.38 -17.44
N ALA A 553 30.16 18.95 -17.63
CA ALA A 553 29.04 18.76 -16.71
C ALA A 553 28.55 17.29 -16.65
N ALA A 554 28.56 16.57 -17.77
CA ALA A 554 28.14 15.17 -17.83
C ALA A 554 29.22 14.17 -17.33
N ASN A 555 30.50 14.51 -17.49
CA ASN A 555 31.62 13.63 -17.16
C ASN A 555 32.15 13.82 -15.72
N ARG A 556 31.36 14.43 -14.85
CA ARG A 556 31.70 14.56 -13.42
C ARG A 556 31.61 13.19 -12.74
N LYS A 557 32.49 12.98 -11.76
CA LYS A 557 32.54 11.74 -10.97
C LYS A 557 31.37 11.67 -10.00
#